data_AF-A0A2E5ZE12-F1
#
_entry.id   AF-A0A2E5ZE12-F1
#
_cell.length_a   1.000
_cell.length_b   1.000
_cell.length_c   1.000
_cell.angle_alpha   90.00
_cell.angle_beta   90.00
_cell.angle_gamma   90.00
#
_symmetry.space_group_name_H-M   'P 1'
#
loop_
_entity.id
_entity.type
_entity.pdbx_description
1 polymer ?
#
loop_
_entity_poly.entity_id
_entity_poly.type
_entity_poly.pdbx_seq_one_letter_code
_entity_poly.pdbx_strand_id
1 'polypeptide(L)'
;MWVSTGTFPPMVVVESTSMMHDEEGSYGAIDPGDLVMVMDRYRVEIITYAEATQEGNDNFGYESHGRAGDVIIYRKNDGSDTPVIHRALLEVVRNVTGWDVPGTSLRNVDSISWTLDYQCSYHGGTYNLEIRDWVPEHAGYLTSGDNNFGGCMIDQPSANSQGQGRGLTDANGDPVQPVREEWIVGVASSEIPWIGSIKLLTTGTAQSVTPKTWSNLSIAIILVLATPIAFDYLSGNSRNSEEEE
;
A
#
# COMPACT_ATOMS: atom_id res chain seq x y z
N MET A 1 -32.88 -4.81 -2.57
CA MET A 1 -32.40 -3.56 -1.94
C MET A 1 -31.72 -3.93 -0.61
N TRP A 2 -30.57 -4.61 -0.69
CA TRP A 2 -29.80 -5.15 0.47
C TRP A 2 -28.34 -4.69 0.41
N VAL A 3 -28.11 -3.50 -0.16
CA VAL A 3 -26.78 -2.85 -0.32
C VAL A 3 -26.77 -1.48 0.41
N SER A 4 -27.63 -1.30 1.42
CA SER A 4 -27.97 0.04 1.95
C SER A 4 -27.43 0.36 3.35
N THR A 5 -26.63 -0.50 4.00
CA THR A 5 -26.14 -0.21 5.37
C THR A 5 -24.63 -0.31 5.55
N GLY A 6 -23.86 -0.63 4.52
CA GLY A 6 -22.40 -0.55 4.58
C GLY A 6 -21.94 0.79 4.03
N THR A 7 -21.49 1.71 4.88
CA THR A 7 -20.71 2.87 4.44
C THR A 7 -19.63 2.39 3.48
N PHE A 8 -19.64 2.89 2.25
CA PHE A 8 -18.61 2.58 1.26
C PHE A 8 -17.25 2.93 1.89
N PRO A 9 -16.24 2.03 1.83
CA PRO A 9 -14.93 2.29 2.41
C PRO A 9 -14.41 3.64 1.89
N PRO A 10 -13.86 4.51 2.76
CA PRO A 10 -13.34 5.80 2.32
C PRO A 10 -12.30 5.60 1.22
N MET A 11 -12.34 6.46 0.20
CA MET A 11 -11.43 6.41 -0.93
C MET A 11 -10.34 7.45 -0.76
N VAL A 12 -9.08 7.06 -1.00
CA VAL A 12 -7.93 7.97 -0.97
C VAL A 12 -7.31 8.06 -2.35
N VAL A 13 -6.81 9.25 -2.70
CA VAL A 13 -6.05 9.44 -3.93
C VAL A 13 -4.58 9.53 -3.56
N VAL A 14 -3.76 8.79 -4.28
CA VAL A 14 -2.33 8.70 -4.01
C VAL A 14 -1.60 9.82 -4.74
N GLU A 15 -0.73 10.53 -4.02
CA GLU A 15 -0.01 11.71 -4.54
C GLU A 15 1.52 11.50 -4.62
N SER A 16 2.02 10.41 -4.02
CA SER A 16 3.45 10.13 -3.85
C SER A 16 3.89 8.91 -4.65
N THR A 17 5.14 8.91 -5.10
CA THR A 17 5.77 7.82 -5.86
C THR A 17 6.34 6.73 -4.96
N SER A 18 6.23 6.86 -3.63
CA SER A 18 6.89 5.98 -2.66
C SER A 18 6.40 4.53 -2.66
N MET A 19 5.28 4.23 -3.33
CA MET A 19 4.74 2.87 -3.47
C MET A 19 4.80 2.31 -4.90
N MET A 20 5.38 3.06 -5.85
CA MET A 20 5.50 2.64 -7.25
C MET A 20 6.48 1.47 -7.41
N HIS A 21 6.22 0.54 -8.33
CA HIS A 21 7.17 -0.54 -8.64
C HIS A 21 7.93 -0.30 -9.95
N ASP A 22 7.40 0.54 -10.82
CA ASP A 22 7.98 0.92 -12.11
C ASP A 22 7.87 2.44 -12.30
N GLU A 23 8.86 3.07 -12.94
CA GLU A 23 8.87 4.51 -13.23
C GLU A 23 7.71 4.96 -14.13
N GLU A 24 7.19 4.07 -14.98
CA GLU A 24 6.03 4.37 -15.84
C GLU A 24 4.67 4.12 -15.17
N GLY A 25 4.67 3.51 -13.99
CA GLY A 25 3.49 2.95 -13.33
C GLY A 25 3.13 1.54 -13.84
N SER A 26 2.59 0.73 -12.96
CA SER A 26 2.29 -0.69 -13.18
C SER A 26 0.94 -1.08 -12.58
N TYR A 27 0.14 -1.82 -13.35
CA TYR A 27 -1.14 -2.32 -12.85
C TYR A 27 -0.94 -3.21 -11.62
N GLY A 28 -1.67 -2.91 -10.55
CA GLY A 28 -1.61 -3.65 -9.29
C GLY A 28 -0.50 -3.18 -8.35
N ALA A 29 0.25 -2.13 -8.67
CA ALA A 29 1.04 -1.38 -7.70
C ALA A 29 0.37 -0.04 -7.44
N ILE A 30 0.62 0.55 -6.27
CA ILE A 30 0.00 1.82 -5.92
C ILE A 30 0.80 2.96 -6.56
N ASP A 31 0.26 3.55 -7.62
CA ASP A 31 0.87 4.65 -8.35
C ASP A 31 0.20 6.02 -8.06
N PRO A 32 0.93 7.13 -8.25
CA PRO A 32 0.34 8.45 -8.20
C PRO A 32 -0.84 8.62 -9.17
N GLY A 33 -1.97 9.05 -8.63
CA GLY A 33 -3.21 9.20 -9.38
C GLY A 33 -4.11 7.98 -9.34
N ASP A 34 -3.74 6.91 -8.65
CA ASP A 34 -4.68 5.84 -8.37
C ASP A 34 -5.63 6.22 -7.24
N LEU A 35 -6.82 5.63 -7.31
CA LEU A 35 -7.80 5.70 -6.24
C LEU A 35 -7.78 4.38 -5.48
N VAL A 36 -7.42 4.44 -4.20
CA VAL A 36 -7.32 3.26 -3.33
C VAL A 36 -8.52 3.22 -2.40
N MET A 37 -9.21 2.09 -2.37
CA MET A 37 -10.26 1.79 -1.40
C MET A 37 -9.63 1.38 -0.08
N VAL A 38 -10.01 2.07 1.00
CA VAL A 38 -9.46 1.86 2.34
C VAL A 38 -10.47 1.12 3.20
N MET A 39 -10.15 -0.12 3.54
CA MET A 39 -10.94 -0.92 4.46
C MET A 39 -10.66 -0.52 5.90
N ASP A 40 -11.70 -0.54 6.71
CA ASP A 40 -11.58 -0.31 8.15
C ASP A 40 -10.75 -1.43 8.78
N ARG A 41 -9.75 -1.05 9.60
CA ARG A 41 -8.85 -1.97 10.29
C ARG A 41 -9.58 -3.00 11.16
N TYR A 42 -10.78 -2.70 11.67
CA TYR A 42 -11.54 -3.64 12.50
C TYR A 42 -12.29 -4.70 11.68
N ARG A 43 -12.23 -4.63 10.36
CA ARG A 43 -12.91 -5.55 9.45
C ARG A 43 -11.97 -6.52 8.75
N VAL A 44 -10.66 -6.30 8.87
CA VAL A 44 -9.62 -7.08 8.19
C VAL A 44 -8.47 -7.33 9.16
N GLU A 45 -7.88 -8.51 9.09
CA GLU A 45 -6.62 -8.80 9.76
C GLU A 45 -5.48 -8.27 8.88
N ILE A 46 -4.50 -7.60 9.47
CA ILE A 46 -3.34 -7.07 8.73
C ILE A 46 -2.31 -8.18 8.62
N ILE A 47 -2.02 -8.62 7.40
CA ILE A 47 -0.99 -9.61 7.12
C ILE A 47 0.30 -8.87 6.79
N THR A 48 1.34 -9.05 7.60
CA THR A 48 2.63 -8.39 7.36
C THR A 48 3.45 -9.09 6.28
N TYR A 49 4.43 -8.39 5.71
CA TYR A 49 5.36 -8.98 4.74
C TYR A 49 6.09 -10.21 5.31
N ALA A 50 6.51 -10.16 6.57
CA ALA A 50 7.15 -11.29 7.25
C ALA A 50 6.23 -12.52 7.30
N GLU A 51 4.95 -12.35 7.64
CA GLU A 51 3.98 -13.44 7.66
C GLU A 51 3.71 -14.03 6.28
N ALA A 52 3.60 -13.16 5.27
CA ALA A 52 3.34 -13.57 3.92
C ALA A 52 4.53 -14.27 3.22
N THR A 53 5.76 -14.06 3.70
CA THR A 53 6.98 -14.64 3.10
C THR A 53 7.59 -15.78 3.90
N GLN A 54 7.16 -16.02 5.13
CA GLN A 54 7.69 -17.09 5.95
C GLN A 54 7.08 -18.44 5.56
N GLU A 55 7.91 -19.34 5.06
CA GLU A 55 7.50 -20.72 4.78
C GLU A 55 6.89 -21.37 6.03
N GLY A 56 5.71 -21.98 5.85
CA GLY A 56 4.97 -22.65 6.91
C GLY A 56 4.06 -21.73 7.76
N ASN A 57 4.01 -20.42 7.47
CA ASN A 57 2.96 -19.55 7.99
C ASN A 57 1.64 -19.81 7.23
N ASP A 58 0.50 -19.65 7.89
CA ASP A 58 -0.83 -19.82 7.28
C ASP A 58 -1.08 -18.81 6.14
N ASN A 59 -0.43 -17.65 6.20
CA ASN A 59 -0.55 -16.57 5.23
C ASN A 59 0.54 -16.60 4.15
N PHE A 60 1.37 -17.65 4.08
CA PHE A 60 2.46 -17.75 3.12
C PHE A 60 1.96 -17.64 1.66
N GLY A 61 2.55 -16.71 0.90
CA GLY A 61 2.18 -16.41 -0.49
C GLY A 61 1.04 -15.40 -0.63
N TYR A 62 0.55 -14.79 0.47
CA TYR A 62 -0.42 -13.71 0.39
C TYR A 62 0.21 -12.43 -0.18
N GLU A 63 -0.43 -11.83 -1.18
CA GLU A 63 0.04 -10.62 -1.84
C GLU A 63 -1.05 -9.54 -1.89
N SER A 64 -0.63 -8.30 -1.67
CA SER A 64 -1.46 -7.10 -1.83
C SER A 64 -0.66 -6.03 -2.55
N HIS A 65 -1.30 -5.43 -3.55
CA HIS A 65 -0.68 -4.44 -4.43
C HIS A 65 0.68 -4.91 -4.98
N GLY A 66 0.71 -6.08 -5.63
CA GLY A 66 1.84 -6.58 -6.42
C GLY A 66 3.03 -7.14 -5.63
N ARG A 67 2.99 -7.14 -4.30
CA ARG A 67 4.02 -7.74 -3.43
C ARG A 67 3.38 -8.38 -2.19
N ALA A 68 4.17 -9.18 -1.47
CA ALA A 68 3.73 -9.86 -0.25
C ALA A 68 3.29 -8.88 0.86
N GLY A 69 2.30 -9.29 1.65
CA GLY A 69 1.78 -8.53 2.80
C GLY A 69 0.94 -7.30 2.42
N ASP A 70 0.29 -6.71 3.42
CA ASP A 70 -0.65 -5.60 3.28
C ASP A 70 0.01 -4.22 3.25
N VAL A 71 -0.69 -3.29 2.61
CA VAL A 71 -0.38 -1.86 2.64
C VAL A 71 -1.36 -1.17 3.59
N ILE A 72 -0.82 -0.43 4.56
CA ILE A 72 -1.61 0.24 5.60
C ILE A 72 -1.52 1.76 5.47
N ILE A 73 -2.61 2.44 5.80
CA ILE A 73 -2.68 3.89 5.89
C ILE A 73 -2.63 4.26 7.37
N TYR A 74 -1.66 5.06 7.79
CA TYR A 74 -1.46 5.39 9.19
C TYR A 74 -1.10 6.86 9.43
N ARG A 75 -1.40 7.33 10.64
CA ARG A 75 -1.00 8.65 11.14
C ARG A 75 0.35 8.55 11.85
N LYS A 76 1.26 9.49 11.56
CA LYS A 76 2.58 9.52 12.19
C LYS A 76 2.45 9.97 13.65
N ASN A 77 2.84 9.12 14.60
CA ASN A 77 2.82 9.43 16.04
C ASN A 77 1.45 9.98 16.55
N ASP A 78 0.32 9.44 16.06
CA ASP A 78 -1.06 9.94 16.29
C ASP A 78 -1.34 11.39 15.82
N GLY A 79 -0.43 11.96 15.02
CA GLY A 79 -0.53 13.31 14.48
C GLY A 79 -1.73 13.54 13.56
N SER A 80 -1.96 14.81 13.25
CA SER A 80 -3.00 15.25 12.30
C SER A 80 -2.44 15.65 10.93
N ASP A 81 -1.19 15.31 10.66
CA ASP A 81 -0.54 15.51 9.39
C ASP A 81 -1.04 14.52 8.34
N THR A 82 -0.63 14.72 7.08
CA THR A 82 -1.03 13.85 5.98
C THR A 82 -0.64 12.39 6.30
N PRO A 83 -1.61 11.45 6.33
CA PRO A 83 -1.33 10.06 6.58
C PRO A 83 -0.37 9.46 5.55
N VAL A 84 0.36 8.44 5.98
CA VAL A 84 1.32 7.70 5.15
C VAL A 84 0.65 6.39 4.70
N ILE A 85 0.83 6.02 3.44
CA ILE A 85 0.36 4.75 2.87
C ILE A 85 1.57 3.91 2.48
N HIS A 86 1.95 2.94 3.31
CA HIS A 86 3.15 2.12 3.11
C HIS A 86 2.91 0.67 3.52
N ARG A 87 3.79 -0.24 3.08
CA ARG A 87 3.65 -1.67 3.33
C ARG A 87 4.02 -2.01 4.77
N ALA A 88 3.22 -2.85 5.42
CA ALA A 88 3.52 -3.40 6.73
C ALA A 88 4.58 -4.51 6.59
N LEU A 89 5.79 -4.28 7.12
CA LEU A 89 6.90 -5.20 7.01
C LEU A 89 6.82 -6.32 8.04
N LEU A 90 6.66 -5.95 9.30
CA LEU A 90 6.48 -6.85 10.43
C LEU A 90 5.70 -6.17 11.55
N GLU A 91 5.10 -6.97 12.41
CA GLU A 91 4.49 -6.55 13.65
C GLU A 91 5.42 -6.92 14.81
N VAL A 92 5.52 -6.05 15.81
CA VAL A 92 6.17 -6.37 17.09
C VAL A 92 5.14 -6.35 18.20
N VAL A 93 5.06 -7.46 18.93
CA VAL A 93 4.12 -7.65 20.02
C VAL A 93 4.88 -7.83 21.32
N ARG A 94 4.40 -7.19 22.38
CA ARG A 94 5.03 -7.30 23.70
C ARG A 94 4.75 -8.67 24.32
N ASN A 95 5.80 -9.39 24.70
CA ASN A 95 5.74 -10.60 25.53
C ASN A 95 6.18 -10.26 26.98
N VAL A 96 6.14 -11.22 27.91
CA VAL A 96 6.34 -11.05 29.36
C VAL A 96 7.53 -10.13 29.68
N THR A 97 8.67 -10.35 29.03
CA THR A 97 9.87 -9.52 29.22
C THR A 97 10.37 -8.92 27.90
N GLY A 98 10.36 -9.69 26.81
CA GLY A 98 10.86 -9.29 25.50
C GLY A 98 9.76 -9.08 24.46
N TRP A 99 10.12 -9.32 23.20
CA TRP A 99 9.31 -9.08 22.01
C TRP A 99 9.09 -10.36 21.22
N ASP A 100 7.88 -10.53 20.72
CA ASP A 100 7.54 -11.52 19.70
C ASP A 100 7.37 -10.79 18.36
N VAL A 101 7.76 -11.46 17.29
CA VAL A 101 7.56 -10.98 15.92
C VAL A 101 6.78 -12.05 15.15
N PRO A 102 5.44 -11.90 15.02
CA PRO A 102 4.61 -12.74 14.16
C PRO A 102 5.20 -12.84 12.75
N GLY A 103 5.02 -13.98 12.09
CA GLY A 103 5.64 -14.24 10.79
C GLY A 103 7.13 -14.57 10.83
N THR A 104 7.79 -14.59 11.98
CA THR A 104 9.19 -15.02 12.10
C THR A 104 9.37 -16.11 13.16
N SER A 105 10.60 -16.58 13.36
CA SER A 105 10.97 -17.47 14.47
C SER A 105 11.32 -16.73 15.77
N LEU A 106 11.31 -15.40 15.80
CA LEU A 106 11.72 -14.61 16.97
C LEU A 106 10.62 -14.60 18.04
N ARG A 107 10.93 -15.14 19.23
CA ARG A 107 10.01 -15.20 20.37
C ARG A 107 10.72 -14.77 21.66
N ASN A 108 10.09 -13.87 22.41
CA ASN A 108 10.53 -13.28 23.66
C ASN A 108 12.00 -12.81 23.62
N VAL A 109 12.37 -12.09 22.55
CA VAL A 109 13.73 -11.56 22.34
C VAL A 109 13.85 -10.13 22.89
N ASP A 110 15.05 -9.76 23.37
CA ASP A 110 15.30 -8.41 23.91
C ASP A 110 15.52 -7.37 22.79
N SER A 111 16.10 -7.79 21.66
CA SER A 111 16.29 -7.00 20.45
C SER A 111 15.92 -7.82 19.21
N ILE A 112 15.56 -7.12 18.14
CA ILE A 112 15.09 -7.70 16.89
C ILE A 112 16.17 -7.49 15.84
N SER A 113 16.65 -8.60 15.29
CA SER A 113 17.52 -8.65 14.13
C SER A 113 16.92 -9.62 13.13
N TRP A 114 16.54 -9.12 11.95
CA TRP A 114 15.87 -9.91 10.93
C TRP A 114 16.18 -9.39 9.53
N THR A 115 16.31 -10.29 8.58
CA THR A 115 16.47 -9.96 7.15
C THR A 115 15.20 -10.39 6.42
N LEU A 116 14.50 -9.44 5.83
CA LEU A 116 13.33 -9.69 5.00
C LEU A 116 13.80 -9.96 3.57
N ASP A 117 13.16 -10.87 2.83
CA ASP A 117 13.42 -11.05 1.38
C ASP A 117 12.86 -9.89 0.53
N TYR A 118 12.85 -8.71 1.12
CA TYR A 118 12.36 -7.49 0.55
C TYR A 118 13.45 -6.87 -0.30
N GLN A 119 13.40 -7.17 -1.60
CA GLN A 119 14.37 -6.65 -2.55
C GLN A 119 14.28 -5.14 -2.68
N CYS A 120 15.44 -4.50 -2.58
CA CYS A 120 15.62 -3.08 -2.76
C CYS A 120 16.91 -2.79 -3.54
N SER A 121 16.93 -1.69 -4.29
CA SER A 121 18.04 -1.36 -5.20
C SER A 121 18.92 -0.25 -4.61
N TYR A 122 20.21 -0.54 -4.44
CA TYR A 122 21.17 0.39 -3.83
C TYR A 122 22.55 0.35 -4.51
N HIS A 123 23.13 1.51 -4.84
CA HIS A 123 24.46 1.64 -5.48
C HIS A 123 24.74 0.67 -6.65
N GLY A 124 23.72 0.34 -7.44
CA GLY A 124 23.84 -0.58 -8.59
C GLY A 124 23.81 -2.07 -8.23
N GLY A 125 23.42 -2.43 -7.01
CA GLY A 125 23.14 -3.80 -6.57
C GLY A 125 21.74 -3.95 -5.99
N THR A 126 21.31 -5.20 -5.83
CA THR A 126 20.04 -5.59 -5.18
C THR A 126 20.35 -6.19 -3.82
N TYR A 127 19.68 -5.68 -2.79
CA TYR A 127 19.86 -6.10 -1.41
C TYR A 127 18.52 -6.43 -0.78
N ASN A 128 18.58 -7.18 0.32
CA ASN A 128 17.44 -7.51 1.14
C ASN A 128 17.39 -6.57 2.34
N LEU A 129 16.18 -6.09 2.68
CA LEU A 129 15.99 -5.17 3.78
C LEU A 129 16.33 -5.82 5.12
N GLU A 130 17.21 -5.19 5.88
CA GLU A 130 17.74 -5.74 7.12
C GLU A 130 17.48 -4.83 8.32
N ILE A 131 16.94 -5.44 9.38
CA ILE A 131 16.76 -4.84 10.70
C ILE A 131 17.85 -5.41 11.60
N ARG A 132 18.60 -4.55 12.29
CA ARG A 132 19.69 -4.96 13.19
C ARG A 132 19.56 -4.32 14.56
N ASP A 133 19.63 -5.17 15.57
CA ASP A 133 19.70 -4.86 17.01
C ASP A 133 18.68 -3.80 17.44
N TRP A 134 17.50 -3.84 16.81
CA TRP A 134 16.46 -2.87 17.08
C TRP A 134 15.71 -3.23 18.35
N VAL A 135 15.53 -2.27 19.24
CA VAL A 135 14.73 -2.42 20.46
C VAL A 135 13.48 -1.56 20.32
N PRO A 136 12.29 -2.16 20.14
CA PRO A 136 11.05 -1.41 20.03
C PRO A 136 10.75 -0.59 21.29
N GLU A 137 10.30 0.65 21.11
CA GLU A 137 9.79 1.47 22.22
C GLU A 137 8.45 0.95 22.73
N HIS A 138 7.63 0.40 21.83
CA HIS A 138 6.33 -0.19 22.10
C HIS A 138 5.92 -1.16 20.98
N ALA A 139 4.83 -1.89 21.20
CA ALA A 139 4.23 -2.77 20.19
C ALA A 139 3.67 -1.97 19.00
N GLY A 140 3.69 -2.55 17.80
CA GLY A 140 3.21 -1.91 16.58
C GLY A 140 3.88 -2.46 15.32
N TYR A 141 3.68 -1.80 14.19
CA TYR A 141 4.20 -2.23 12.90
C TYR A 141 5.43 -1.43 12.47
N LEU A 142 6.37 -2.10 11.82
CA LEU A 142 7.35 -1.44 10.97
C LEU A 142 6.80 -1.33 9.56
N THR A 143 7.02 -0.19 8.91
CA THR A 143 6.52 0.08 7.57
C THR A 143 7.61 0.57 6.64
N SER A 144 7.41 0.37 5.33
CA SER A 144 8.28 0.89 4.29
C SER A 144 7.51 1.16 3.01
N GLY A 145 7.89 2.22 2.31
CA GLY A 145 7.42 2.49 0.96
C GLY A 145 8.17 1.63 -0.06
N ASP A 146 7.44 0.99 -0.97
CA ASP A 146 8.01 0.08 -1.98
C ASP A 146 9.10 0.68 -2.86
N ASN A 147 9.12 2.00 -3.00
CA ASN A 147 10.11 2.74 -3.78
C ASN A 147 10.90 3.78 -2.97
N ASN A 148 10.76 3.80 -1.64
CA ASN A 148 11.40 4.84 -0.85
C ASN A 148 12.91 4.58 -0.75
N PHE A 149 13.72 5.47 -1.35
CA PHE A 149 15.16 5.24 -1.60
C PHE A 149 15.44 3.89 -2.29
N GLY A 150 14.68 3.58 -3.34
CA GLY A 150 14.80 2.30 -4.06
C GLY A 150 14.27 1.09 -3.28
N GLY A 151 13.42 1.34 -2.28
CA GLY A 151 12.84 0.35 -1.37
C GLY A 151 13.71 0.02 -0.15
N CYS A 152 14.87 0.66 0.01
CA CYS A 152 15.82 0.34 1.08
C CYS A 152 15.64 1.21 2.34
N MET A 153 14.47 1.80 2.57
CA MET A 153 14.22 2.66 3.74
C MET A 153 13.03 2.17 4.57
N ILE A 154 13.29 1.82 5.82
CA ILE A 154 12.27 1.65 6.86
C ILE A 154 11.82 3.04 7.33
N ASP A 155 10.51 3.23 7.46
CA ASP A 155 9.94 4.52 7.84
C ASP A 155 10.35 4.94 9.26
N GLN A 156 10.46 3.99 10.18
CA GLN A 156 10.84 4.23 11.58
C GLN A 156 12.36 4.37 11.70
N PRO A 157 12.90 5.57 12.04
CA PRO A 157 14.34 5.79 12.10
C PRO A 157 15.07 4.88 13.10
N SER A 158 14.41 4.49 14.19
CA SER A 158 14.99 3.61 15.21
C SER A 158 15.29 2.20 14.71
N ALA A 159 14.60 1.73 13.68
CA ALA A 159 14.80 0.43 13.03
C ALA A 159 15.60 0.54 11.72
N ASN A 160 15.82 1.74 11.18
CA ASN A 160 16.44 1.98 9.88
C ASN A 160 17.98 2.05 9.91
N SER A 161 18.64 1.29 10.78
CA SER A 161 20.10 1.42 11.01
C SER A 161 20.97 1.05 9.81
N GLN A 162 20.47 0.16 8.94
CA GLN A 162 21.14 -0.28 7.71
C GLN A 162 20.49 0.29 6.44
N GLY A 163 19.33 0.93 6.57
CA GLY A 163 18.60 1.46 5.44
C GLY A 163 19.15 2.78 4.94
N GLN A 164 18.64 3.21 3.79
CA GLN A 164 18.98 4.49 3.18
C GLN A 164 18.04 5.58 3.67
N GLY A 165 18.56 6.80 3.82
CA GLY A 165 17.77 7.91 4.34
C GLY A 165 17.59 7.87 5.86
N ARG A 166 16.89 8.87 6.39
CA ARG A 166 16.73 9.08 7.84
C ARG A 166 15.48 8.43 8.42
N GLY A 167 14.65 7.77 7.60
CA GLY A 167 13.26 7.47 7.93
C GLY A 167 12.40 8.73 7.91
N LEU A 168 11.14 8.59 8.35
CA LEU A 168 10.14 9.64 8.37
C LEU A 168 10.17 10.41 9.70
N THR A 169 9.71 11.66 9.64
CA THR A 169 9.41 12.49 10.81
C THR A 169 7.96 12.95 10.76
N ASP A 170 7.36 13.19 11.92
CA ASP A 170 6.06 13.84 12.01
C ASP A 170 6.14 15.36 11.75
N ALA A 171 5.01 16.06 11.91
CA ALA A 171 4.92 17.50 11.71
C ALA A 171 5.73 18.36 12.70
N ASN A 172 6.10 17.81 13.86
CA ASN A 172 6.94 18.48 14.86
C ASN A 172 8.44 18.24 14.59
N GLY A 173 8.76 17.35 13.63
CA GLY A 173 10.12 16.93 13.33
C GLY A 173 10.61 15.78 14.21
N ASP A 174 9.71 15.16 15.00
CA ASP A 174 10.06 14.00 15.81
C ASP A 174 10.10 12.74 14.92
N PRO A 175 11.04 11.81 15.18
CA PRO A 175 11.15 10.58 14.41
C PRO A 175 9.91 9.71 14.58
N VAL A 176 9.46 9.09 13.49
CA VAL A 176 8.30 8.19 13.52
C VAL A 176 8.62 6.92 14.32
N GLN A 177 7.74 6.59 15.27
CA GLN A 177 7.80 5.38 16.09
C GLN A 177 7.08 4.21 15.40
N PRO A 178 7.22 2.96 15.88
CA PRO A 178 6.42 1.83 15.39
C PRO A 178 4.95 2.21 15.30
N VAL A 179 4.29 1.83 14.21
CA VAL A 179 2.91 2.25 13.99
C VAL A 179 2.01 1.48 14.93
N ARG A 180 1.41 2.17 15.90
CA ARG A 180 0.43 1.52 16.80
C ARG A 180 -0.82 1.16 16.02
N GLU A 181 -1.49 0.12 16.47
CA GLU A 181 -2.77 -0.32 15.90
C GLU A 181 -3.78 0.85 15.83
N GLU A 182 -3.89 1.66 16.89
CA GLU A 182 -4.79 2.81 16.96
C GLU A 182 -4.42 3.98 16.03
N TRP A 183 -3.20 4.01 15.49
CA TRP A 183 -2.76 5.02 14.54
C TRP A 183 -3.11 4.66 13.09
N ILE A 184 -3.49 3.40 12.85
CA ILE A 184 -3.91 2.91 11.54
C ILE A 184 -5.29 3.48 11.23
N VAL A 185 -5.37 4.19 10.11
CA VAL A 185 -6.61 4.74 9.56
C VAL A 185 -7.36 3.64 8.80
N GLY A 186 -6.64 2.76 8.11
CA GLY A 186 -7.20 1.58 7.46
C GLY A 186 -6.19 0.82 6.62
N VAL A 187 -6.66 -0.20 5.92
CA VAL A 187 -5.85 -1.09 5.07
C VAL A 187 -6.24 -0.86 3.61
N ALA A 188 -5.24 -0.70 2.74
CA ALA A 188 -5.46 -0.59 1.31
C ALA A 188 -5.93 -1.95 0.78
N SER A 189 -7.11 -1.98 0.15
CA SER A 189 -7.76 -3.23 -0.25
C SER A 189 -7.83 -3.42 -1.75
N SER A 190 -8.21 -2.40 -2.49
CA SER A 190 -8.25 -2.47 -3.95
C SER A 190 -7.95 -1.12 -4.54
N GLU A 191 -7.35 -1.15 -5.71
CA GLU A 191 -6.97 0.01 -6.50
C GLU A 191 -7.91 0.12 -7.70
N ILE A 192 -8.32 1.34 -8.01
CA ILE A 192 -8.94 1.67 -9.28
C ILE A 192 -7.93 2.53 -10.07
N PRO A 193 -7.26 1.93 -11.07
CA PRO A 193 -6.19 2.60 -11.78
C PRO A 193 -6.64 3.90 -12.44
N TRP A 194 -5.78 4.91 -12.42
CA TRP A 194 -5.88 6.16 -13.21
C TRP A 194 -7.04 7.11 -12.89
N ILE A 195 -8.12 6.66 -12.24
CA ILE A 195 -9.32 7.50 -11.99
C ILE A 195 -9.00 8.65 -11.02
N GLY A 196 -8.14 8.41 -10.03
CA GLY A 196 -7.71 9.44 -9.09
C GLY A 196 -6.95 10.61 -9.74
N SER A 197 -6.36 10.41 -10.94
CA SER A 197 -5.65 11.45 -11.69
C SER A 197 -6.57 12.63 -12.01
N ILE A 198 -7.87 12.40 -12.21
CA ILE A 198 -8.87 13.46 -12.41
C ILE A 198 -8.88 14.44 -11.22
N LYS A 199 -8.77 13.92 -9.99
CA LYS A 199 -8.68 14.76 -8.79
C LYS A 199 -7.39 15.57 -8.80
N LEU A 200 -6.26 14.95 -9.13
CA LEU A 200 -4.93 15.59 -9.16
C LEU A 200 -4.83 16.73 -10.19
N LEU A 201 -5.57 16.64 -11.31
CA LEU A 201 -5.75 17.77 -12.24
C LEU A 201 -6.37 18.98 -11.56
N THR A 202 -7.42 18.77 -10.77
CA THR A 202 -8.17 19.85 -10.14
C THR A 202 -7.45 20.47 -8.93
N THR A 203 -6.57 19.71 -8.28
CA THR A 203 -5.79 20.15 -7.10
C THR A 203 -4.42 20.73 -7.46
N GLY A 204 -4.03 20.69 -8.75
CA GLY A 204 -2.77 21.28 -9.23
C GLY A 204 -1.53 20.38 -9.09
N THR A 205 -1.71 19.10 -8.75
CA THR A 205 -0.64 18.09 -8.57
C THR A 205 -0.53 17.12 -9.76
N ALA A 206 -1.06 17.52 -10.93
CA ALA A 206 -1.06 16.70 -12.15
C ALA A 206 0.34 16.25 -12.64
N GLN A 207 1.40 16.96 -12.24
CA GLN A 207 2.78 16.62 -12.60
C GLN A 207 3.29 15.34 -11.92
N SER A 208 2.65 14.91 -10.83
CA SER A 208 3.00 13.64 -10.16
C SER A 208 2.53 12.42 -10.95
N VAL A 209 1.67 12.58 -11.96
CA VAL A 209 1.05 11.49 -12.73
C VAL A 209 1.84 11.23 -14.01
N THR A 210 2.11 9.95 -14.32
CA THR A 210 2.86 9.58 -15.54
C THR A 210 2.03 9.82 -16.82
N PRO A 211 2.67 10.12 -17.97
CA PRO A 211 1.96 10.28 -19.24
C PRO A 211 1.17 9.03 -19.67
N LYS A 212 1.65 7.84 -19.29
CA LYS A 212 1.00 6.56 -19.56
C LYS A 212 -0.34 6.45 -18.83
N THR A 213 -0.39 6.85 -17.56
CA THR A 213 -1.62 6.94 -16.78
C THR A 213 -2.65 7.86 -17.45
N TRP A 214 -2.25 9.00 -18.00
CA TRP A 214 -3.15 9.88 -18.76
C TRP A 214 -3.69 9.24 -20.03
N SER A 215 -2.84 8.55 -20.79
CA SER A 215 -3.25 7.82 -22.00
C SER A 215 -4.24 6.70 -21.67
N ASN A 216 -3.96 5.91 -20.64
CA ASN A 216 -4.81 4.80 -20.21
C ASN A 216 -6.15 5.29 -19.66
N LEU A 217 -6.16 6.37 -18.87
CA LEU A 217 -7.39 7.02 -18.42
C LEU A 217 -8.25 7.46 -19.61
N SER A 218 -7.64 8.06 -20.63
CA SER A 218 -8.35 8.53 -21.82
C SER A 218 -9.00 7.37 -22.59
N ILE A 219 -8.28 6.26 -22.74
CA ILE A 219 -8.80 5.04 -23.36
C ILE A 219 -9.95 4.45 -22.53
N ALA A 220 -9.80 4.39 -21.20
CA ALA A 220 -10.83 3.88 -20.30
C ALA A 220 -12.13 4.70 -20.41
N ILE A 221 -12.03 6.03 -20.44
CA ILE A 221 -13.19 6.92 -20.61
C ILE A 221 -13.88 6.65 -21.96
N ILE A 222 -13.12 6.54 -23.05
CA ILE A 222 -13.68 6.26 -24.38
C ILE A 222 -14.42 4.92 -24.39
N LEU A 223 -13.84 3.87 -23.80
CA LEU A 223 -14.48 2.55 -23.73
C LEU A 223 -15.79 2.59 -22.94
N VAL A 224 -15.79 3.24 -21.77
CA VAL A 224 -17.01 3.39 -20.95
C VAL A 224 -18.09 4.16 -21.70
N LEU A 225 -17.74 5.25 -22.39
CA LEU A 225 -18.70 6.05 -23.16
C LEU A 225 -19.17 5.35 -24.45
N ALA A 226 -18.32 4.54 -25.08
CA ALA A 226 -18.67 3.78 -26.28
C ALA A 226 -19.52 2.53 -25.99
N THR A 227 -19.43 1.98 -24.77
CA THR A 227 -20.12 0.73 -24.39
C THR A 227 -21.65 0.81 -24.58
N PRO A 228 -22.37 1.85 -24.11
CA PRO A 228 -23.81 1.98 -24.35
C PRO A 228 -24.16 2.07 -25.84
N ILE A 229 -23.35 2.81 -26.61
CA ILE A 229 -23.59 3.01 -28.05
C ILE A 229 -23.43 1.69 -28.81
N ALA A 230 -22.37 0.93 -28.50
CA ALA A 230 -22.13 -0.38 -29.08
C ALA A 230 -23.23 -1.38 -28.68
N PHE A 231 -23.67 -1.35 -27.42
CA PHE A 231 -24.76 -2.19 -26.93
C PHE A 231 -26.09 -1.88 -27.64
N ASP A 232 -26.43 -0.60 -27.81
CA ASP A 232 -27.63 -0.17 -28.54
C ASP A 232 -27.56 -0.55 -30.02
N TYR A 233 -26.40 -0.41 -30.66
CA TYR A 233 -26.19 -0.82 -32.05
C TYR A 233 -26.37 -2.34 -32.24
N LEU A 234 -25.80 -3.15 -31.34
CA LEU A 234 -25.89 -4.61 -31.40
C LEU A 234 -27.30 -5.12 -31.05
N SER A 235 -27.93 -4.55 -30.04
CA SER A 235 -29.29 -4.93 -29.62
C SER A 235 -30.36 -4.44 -30.61
N GLY A 236 -30.16 -3.27 -31.24
CA GLY A 236 -31.01 -2.80 -32.33
C GLY A 236 -30.96 -3.69 -33.57
N ASN A 237 -29.80 -4.27 -33.88
CA ASN A 237 -29.65 -5.18 -35.02
C ASN A 237 -30.30 -6.55 -34.79
N SER A 238 -30.38 -7.02 -33.53
CA SER A 238 -31.07 -8.29 -33.18
C SER A 238 -32.60 -8.17 -33.24
N ARG A 239 -33.16 -6.98 -33.01
CA ARG A 239 -34.60 -6.75 -33.13
C ARG A 239 -35.08 -6.76 -34.59
N ASN A 240 -34.30 -6.24 -35.52
CA ASN A 240 -34.65 -6.26 -36.93
C ASN A 240 -34.63 -7.67 -37.55
N SER A 241 -33.80 -8.58 -37.03
CA SER A 241 -33.77 -9.98 -37.51
C SER A 241 -34.96 -10.83 -37.04
N GLU A 242 -35.65 -10.44 -35.95
CA GLU A 242 -36.84 -11.15 -35.46
C GLU A 242 -38.15 -10.68 -36.12
N GLU A 243 -38.16 -9.50 -36.77
CA GLU A 243 -39.31 -9.00 -37.52
C GLU A 243 -39.35 -9.47 -38.99
N GLU A 244 -38.28 -10.15 -39.46
CA GLU A 244 -38.16 -10.67 -40.84
C GLU A 244 -38.38 -12.21 -40.96
N GLU A 245 -38.70 -12.93 -39.88
CA GLU A 245 -39.20 -14.33 -39.91
C GLU A 245 -40.73 -14.43 -39.79
#